data_AF-A0A183GD16-F1
#
_entry.id   AF-A0A183GD16-F1
#
_cell.length_a   1.000
_cell.length_b   1.000
_cell.length_c   1.000
_cell.angle_alpha   90.00
_cell.angle_beta   90.00
_cell.angle_gamma   90.00
#
_symmetry.space_group_name_H-M   'P 1'
#
loop_
_entity.id
_entity.type
_entity.pdbx_description
1 polymer ?
#
loop_
_entity_poly.entity_id
_entity_poly.type
_entity_poly.pdbx_seq_one_letter_code
_entity_poly.pdbx_strand_id
1 'polypeptide(L)'
;MAEAKARRKPRLTDEERAALAKKLDDDLEQFMEEMAAKKAAENTVKKPFDFDEWCKDIDQHPAFMKDLDTGLNGAYTDTISALQAMKYDEESAEDLQFSAERHKDEGNKHFKLKKYRWATDCYSEGEYELL
;
A
#
# COMPACT_ATOMS: atom_id res chain seq x y z
N MET A 1 3.42 -41.09 -4.18
CA MET A 1 2.88 -39.71 -4.13
C MET A 1 2.06 -39.50 -5.39
N ALA A 2 0.73 -39.56 -5.32
CA ALA A 2 -0.15 -39.46 -6.49
C ALA A 2 -0.48 -37.97 -6.75
N GLU A 3 -0.17 -37.50 -7.96
CA GLU A 3 -0.30 -36.12 -8.38
C GLU A 3 -1.76 -35.77 -8.71
N ALA A 4 -2.37 -34.88 -7.93
CA ALA A 4 -3.73 -34.41 -8.15
C ALA A 4 -3.78 -33.42 -9.33
N LYS A 5 -4.07 -33.94 -10.52
CA LYS A 5 -4.22 -33.13 -11.74
C LYS A 5 -5.45 -32.22 -11.63
N ALA A 6 -5.24 -30.91 -11.52
CA ALA A 6 -6.31 -29.91 -11.47
C ALA A 6 -7.18 -29.98 -12.73
N ARG A 7 -8.50 -30.23 -12.54
CA ARG A 7 -9.48 -30.27 -13.64
C ARG A 7 -9.63 -28.87 -14.24
N ARG A 8 -9.13 -28.68 -15.47
CA ARG A 8 -9.39 -27.47 -16.25
C ARG A 8 -10.87 -27.43 -16.61
N LYS A 9 -11.57 -26.35 -16.27
CA LYS A 9 -12.97 -26.14 -16.68
C LYS A 9 -13.05 -26.15 -18.21
N PRO A 10 -14.06 -26.80 -18.81
CA PRO A 10 -14.23 -26.81 -20.26
C PRO A 10 -14.36 -25.37 -20.79
N ARG A 11 -13.82 -25.13 -21.99
CA ARG A 11 -13.92 -23.82 -22.65
C ARG A 11 -15.39 -23.60 -23.02
N LEU A 12 -15.97 -22.51 -22.51
CA LEU A 12 -17.34 -22.11 -22.80
C LEU A 12 -17.50 -21.97 -24.33
N THR A 13 -18.54 -22.62 -24.87
CA THR A 13 -18.90 -22.54 -26.30
C THR A 13 -19.42 -21.14 -26.65
N ASP A 14 -19.44 -20.78 -27.93
CA ASP A 14 -19.84 -19.43 -28.34
C ASP A 14 -21.31 -19.12 -28.02
N GLU A 15 -22.19 -20.12 -28.06
CA GLU A 15 -23.60 -19.99 -27.66
C GLU A 15 -23.76 -19.74 -26.15
N GLU A 16 -23.02 -20.48 -25.33
CA GLU A 16 -23.01 -20.30 -23.88
C GLU A 16 -22.40 -18.95 -23.47
N ARG A 17 -21.42 -18.44 -24.23
CA ARG A 17 -20.87 -17.09 -24.05
C ARG A 17 -21.90 -16.01 -24.37
N ALA A 18 -22.63 -16.16 -25.47
CA ALA A 18 -23.66 -15.21 -25.86
C ALA A 18 -24.83 -15.20 -24.85
N ALA A 19 -25.25 -16.37 -24.37
CA ALA A 19 -26.27 -16.48 -23.33
C ALA A 19 -25.83 -15.86 -22.00
N LEU A 20 -24.56 -16.08 -21.62
CA LEU A 20 -23.98 -15.47 -20.42
C LEU A 20 -23.89 -13.95 -20.55
N ALA A 21 -23.43 -13.43 -21.69
CA ALA A 21 -23.35 -12.00 -21.94
C ALA A 21 -24.73 -11.35 -21.82
N LYS A 22 -25.75 -11.93 -22.47
CA LYS A 22 -27.13 -11.45 -22.36
C LYS A 22 -27.64 -11.42 -20.92
N LYS A 23 -27.39 -12.49 -20.15
CA LYS A 23 -27.79 -12.53 -18.74
C LYS A 23 -27.11 -11.43 -17.92
N LEU A 24 -25.83 -11.17 -18.17
CA LEU A 24 -25.09 -10.12 -17.45
C LEU A 24 -25.61 -8.72 -17.80
N ASP A 25 -25.99 -8.49 -19.05
CA ASP A 25 -26.62 -7.23 -19.47
C ASP A 25 -27.98 -7.03 -18.78
N ASP A 26 -28.82 -8.08 -18.75
CA ASP A 26 -30.13 -8.05 -18.08
C ASP A 26 -29.99 -7.82 -16.55
N ASP A 27 -29.03 -8.52 -15.89
CA ASP A 27 -28.75 -8.39 -14.47
C ASP A 27 -28.20 -6.98 -14.12
N LEU A 28 -27.42 -6.37 -15.02
CA LEU A 28 -26.90 -5.01 -14.86
C LEU A 28 -28.00 -3.95 -14.96
N GLU A 29 -28.91 -4.08 -15.93
CA GLU A 29 -30.03 -3.16 -16.08
C GLU A 29 -30.91 -3.16 -14.83
N GLN A 30 -31.26 -4.36 -14.33
CA GLN A 30 -32.03 -4.50 -13.10
C GLN A 30 -31.31 -3.85 -11.89
N PHE A 31 -30.00 -4.05 -11.75
CA PHE A 31 -29.23 -3.43 -10.68
C PHE A 31 -29.22 -1.90 -10.77
N MET A 32 -29.07 -1.34 -11.97
CA MET A 32 -29.11 0.10 -12.19
C MET A 32 -30.48 0.68 -11.86
N GLU A 33 -31.57 0.03 -12.28
CA GLU A 33 -32.93 0.44 -11.95
C GLU A 33 -33.19 0.40 -10.44
N GLU A 34 -32.79 -0.66 -9.75
CA GLU A 34 -32.91 -0.76 -8.29
C GLU A 34 -32.11 0.33 -7.55
N MET A 35 -30.89 0.63 -8.02
CA MET A 35 -30.05 1.69 -7.45
C MET A 35 -30.63 3.08 -7.71
N ALA A 36 -31.17 3.32 -8.90
CA ALA A 36 -31.85 4.57 -9.24
C ALA A 36 -33.13 4.74 -8.40
N ALA A 37 -33.92 3.69 -8.22
CA ALA A 37 -35.11 3.69 -7.37
C ALA A 37 -34.75 3.94 -5.89
N LYS A 38 -33.70 3.30 -5.37
CA LYS A 38 -33.19 3.55 -4.01
C LYS A 38 -32.76 5.00 -3.84
N LYS A 39 -32.00 5.55 -4.78
CA LYS A 39 -31.53 6.94 -4.76
C LYS A 39 -32.67 7.96 -4.90
N ALA A 40 -33.72 7.63 -5.63
CA ALA A 40 -34.91 8.48 -5.76
C ALA A 40 -35.80 8.42 -4.51
N ALA A 41 -35.93 7.25 -3.89
CA ALA A 41 -36.65 7.06 -2.63
C ALA A 41 -35.90 7.67 -1.43
N GLU A 42 -34.57 7.60 -1.47
CA GLU A 42 -33.66 8.31 -0.59
C GLU A 42 -33.66 9.79 -0.98
N ASN A 43 -34.74 10.47 -0.63
CA ASN A 43 -34.87 11.93 -0.69
C ASN A 43 -34.00 12.56 0.41
N THR A 44 -32.70 12.22 0.40
CA THR A 44 -31.69 12.88 1.19
C THR A 44 -31.56 14.27 0.59
N VAL A 45 -32.18 15.24 1.27
CA VAL A 45 -31.86 16.65 1.07
C VAL A 45 -30.35 16.75 1.24
N LYS A 46 -29.62 16.84 0.12
CA LYS A 46 -28.17 17.01 0.15
C LYS A 46 -27.93 18.26 0.97
N LYS A 47 -27.36 18.10 2.16
CA LYS A 47 -26.98 19.22 3.01
C LYS A 47 -26.15 20.17 2.12
N PRO A 48 -26.48 21.47 2.04
CA PRO A 48 -25.65 22.42 1.33
C PRO A 48 -24.22 22.29 1.83
N PHE A 49 -23.24 22.37 0.93
CA PHE A 49 -21.84 22.30 1.31
C PHE A 49 -21.54 23.43 2.30
N ASP A 50 -21.17 23.05 3.52
CA ASP A 50 -20.77 23.97 4.58
C ASP A 50 -19.25 23.89 4.74
N PHE A 51 -18.58 24.98 4.36
CA PHE A 51 -17.12 25.05 4.41
C PHE A 51 -16.60 24.98 5.86
N ASP A 52 -17.32 25.55 6.82
CA ASP A 52 -16.90 25.59 8.21
C ASP A 52 -17.00 24.20 8.87
N GLU A 53 -18.03 23.43 8.51
CA GLU A 53 -18.15 22.03 8.92
C GLU A 53 -17.06 21.16 8.28
N TRP A 54 -16.84 21.32 6.97
CA TRP A 54 -15.82 20.56 6.25
C TRP A 54 -14.41 20.81 6.78
N CYS A 55 -14.05 22.07 7.09
CA CYS A 55 -12.76 22.37 7.71
C CYS A 55 -12.59 21.70 9.07
N LYS A 56 -13.62 21.69 9.92
CA LYS A 56 -13.58 20.99 11.21
C LYS A 56 -13.39 19.49 11.05
N ASP A 57 -14.09 18.87 10.10
CA ASP A 57 -13.98 17.44 9.83
C ASP A 57 -12.58 17.06 9.32
N ILE A 58 -12.01 17.88 8.44
CA ILE A 58 -10.64 17.68 7.95
C ILE A 58 -9.62 17.85 9.07
N ASP A 59 -9.77 18.88 9.92
CA ASP A 59 -8.83 19.14 11.01
C ASP A 59 -8.86 18.04 12.09
N GLN A 60 -10.00 17.37 12.29
CA GLN A 60 -10.14 16.22 13.22
C GLN A 60 -9.77 14.87 12.61
N HIS A 61 -9.52 14.80 11.30
CA HIS A 61 -9.21 13.55 10.65
C HIS A 61 -7.78 13.10 11.00
N PRO A 62 -7.55 11.87 11.49
CA PRO A 62 -6.24 11.42 11.98
C PRO A 62 -5.09 11.54 10.96
N ALA A 63 -5.40 11.50 9.66
CA ALA A 63 -4.41 11.68 8.59
C ALA A 63 -3.98 13.15 8.36
N PHE A 64 -4.76 14.12 8.81
CA PHE A 64 -4.55 15.56 8.55
C PHE A 64 -4.42 16.41 9.83
N MET A 65 -4.70 15.84 11.01
CA MET A 65 -4.43 16.46 12.31
C MET A 65 -2.97 16.91 12.40
N LYS A 66 -2.77 18.21 12.66
CA LYS A 66 -1.42 18.81 12.82
C LYS A 66 -0.91 18.69 14.24
N ASP A 67 -1.82 18.82 15.20
CA ASP A 67 -1.53 18.67 16.62
C ASP A 67 -2.18 17.38 17.10
N LEU A 68 -1.35 16.43 17.53
CA LEU A 68 -1.83 15.33 18.34
C LEU A 68 -2.03 15.93 19.74
N ASP A 69 -3.23 16.39 20.10
CA ASP A 69 -3.55 16.76 21.49
C ASP A 69 -3.34 15.56 22.46
N THR A 70 -3.27 14.34 21.91
CA THR A 70 -2.83 13.11 22.59
C THR A 70 -1.37 12.70 22.36
N GLY A 71 -0.63 13.46 21.56
CA GLY A 71 0.82 13.33 21.32
C GLY A 71 1.61 14.28 22.21
N LEU A 72 2.93 14.12 22.25
CA LEU A 72 4.00 14.76 23.06
C LEU A 72 3.74 15.15 24.54
N ASN A 73 2.51 15.49 24.96
CA ASN A 73 2.05 15.77 26.31
C ASN A 73 0.82 14.93 26.76
N GLY A 74 0.31 14.00 25.93
CA GLY A 74 -0.85 13.13 26.24
C GLY A 74 -0.54 11.83 27.00
N ALA A 75 -1.53 10.93 27.17
CA ALA A 75 -1.34 9.64 27.86
C ALA A 75 -0.45 8.64 27.11
N TYR A 76 -0.16 8.89 25.84
CA TYR A 76 0.58 7.99 24.94
C TYR A 76 1.97 8.55 24.58
N THR A 77 2.47 9.54 25.31
CA THR A 77 3.77 10.17 25.06
C THR A 77 4.91 9.19 25.05
N ASP A 78 4.93 8.31 26.04
CA ASP A 78 6.00 7.33 26.20
C ASP A 78 5.98 6.33 25.05
N THR A 79 4.78 5.90 24.64
CA THR A 79 4.62 5.00 23.49
C THR A 79 4.97 5.66 22.17
N ILE A 80 4.61 6.92 21.97
CA ILE A 80 4.94 7.68 20.75
C ILE A 80 6.44 7.96 20.71
N SER A 81 7.04 8.34 21.83
CA SER A 81 8.49 8.57 21.96
C SER A 81 9.26 7.27 21.75
N ALA A 82 8.78 6.14 22.25
CA ALA A 82 9.41 4.84 22.02
C ALA A 82 9.32 4.42 20.53
N LEU A 83 8.19 4.65 19.87
CA LEU A 83 8.05 4.38 18.43
C LEU A 83 8.89 5.34 17.58
N GLN A 84 8.99 6.61 17.97
CA GLN A 84 9.88 7.58 17.34
C GLN A 84 11.34 7.20 17.53
N ALA A 85 11.72 6.77 18.74
CA ALA A 85 13.03 6.20 19.01
C ALA A 85 13.25 5.00 18.10
N MET A 86 12.37 3.99 18.05
CA MET A 86 12.55 2.85 17.12
C MET A 86 12.61 3.22 15.63
N LYS A 87 11.94 4.29 15.21
CA LYS A 87 11.89 4.73 13.80
C LYS A 87 13.10 5.59 13.39
N TYR A 88 13.64 6.34 14.34
CA TYR A 88 14.71 7.31 14.13
C TYR A 88 15.95 7.03 14.98
N ASP A 89 16.03 5.87 15.65
CA ASP A 89 17.27 5.31 16.18
C ASP A 89 18.11 5.13 14.94
N GLU A 90 19.04 6.06 14.74
CA GLU A 90 19.97 6.03 13.64
C GLU A 90 20.74 4.72 13.75
N GLU A 91 20.44 3.81 12.83
CA GLU A 91 21.30 2.73 12.38
C GLU A 91 22.01 2.02 13.53
N SER A 92 21.34 1.02 14.09
CA SER A 92 22.03 0.10 14.99
C SER A 92 23.30 -0.41 14.28
N ALA A 93 24.36 -0.70 15.03
CA ALA A 93 25.58 -1.26 14.44
C ALA A 93 25.31 -2.51 13.56
N GLU A 94 24.18 -3.22 13.82
CA GLU A 94 23.70 -4.32 12.99
C GLU A 94 23.15 -3.87 11.63
N ASP A 95 22.47 -2.72 11.55
CA ASP A 95 21.94 -2.16 10.30
C ASP A 95 23.06 -1.63 9.39
N LEU A 96 24.07 -0.96 9.97
CA LEU A 96 25.29 -0.51 9.27
C LEU A 96 26.09 -1.70 8.72
N GLN A 97 26.24 -2.75 9.53
CA GLN A 97 26.92 -3.96 9.08
C GLN A 97 26.12 -4.66 7.97
N PHE A 98 24.79 -4.72 8.10
CA PHE A 98 23.92 -5.33 7.10
C PHE A 98 23.92 -4.55 5.77
N SER A 99 23.92 -3.21 5.83
CA SER A 99 24.00 -2.37 4.63
C SER A 99 25.35 -2.53 3.92
N ALA A 100 26.46 -2.54 4.67
CA ALA A 100 27.79 -2.77 4.13
C ALA A 100 27.98 -4.18 3.53
N GLU A 101 27.42 -5.21 4.18
CA GLU A 101 27.40 -6.57 3.64
C GLU A 101 26.62 -6.67 2.33
N ARG A 102 25.50 -5.95 2.23
CA ARG A 102 24.69 -5.87 1.01
C ARG A 102 25.46 -5.21 -0.13
N HIS A 103 26.15 -4.10 0.14
CA HIS A 103 27.02 -3.41 -0.83
C HIS A 103 28.16 -4.30 -1.32
N LYS A 104 28.80 -5.04 -0.40
CA LYS A 104 29.81 -6.06 -0.74
C LYS A 104 29.25 -7.13 -1.68
N ASP A 105 28.06 -7.65 -1.40
CA ASP A 105 27.44 -8.70 -2.22
C ASP A 105 27.03 -8.19 -3.61
N GLU A 106 26.57 -6.94 -3.72
CA GLU A 106 26.25 -6.31 -5.00
C GLU A 106 27.51 -6.02 -5.82
N GLY A 107 28.57 -5.50 -5.18
CA GLY A 107 29.90 -5.35 -5.78
C GLY A 107 30.43 -6.68 -6.33
N ASN A 108 30.27 -7.78 -5.57
CA ASN A 108 30.66 -9.12 -5.99
C ASN A 108 29.90 -9.60 -7.23
N LYS A 109 28.61 -9.26 -7.38
CA LYS A 109 27.84 -9.56 -8.60
C LYS A 109 28.37 -8.77 -9.79
N HIS A 110 28.62 -7.47 -9.62
CA HIS A 110 29.17 -6.63 -10.70
C HIS A 110 30.58 -7.06 -11.10
N PHE A 111 31.42 -7.48 -10.15
CA PHE A 111 32.76 -7.97 -10.41
C PHE A 111 32.74 -9.24 -11.28
N LYS A 112 31.84 -10.19 -10.98
CA LYS A 112 31.63 -11.41 -11.81
C LYS A 112 31.21 -11.09 -13.24
N LEU A 113 30.48 -9.98 -13.43
CA LEU A 113 30.05 -9.48 -14.74
C LEU A 113 31.10 -8.61 -15.45
N LYS A 114 32.33 -8.51 -14.91
CA LYS A 114 33.44 -7.66 -15.42
C LYS A 114 33.07 -6.17 -15.48
N LYS A 115 32.09 -5.77 -14.68
CA LYS A 115 31.56 -4.41 -14.55
C LYS A 115 32.33 -3.65 -13.47
N TYR A 116 33.63 -3.45 -13.71
CA TYR A 116 34.56 -3.01 -12.65
C TYR A 116 34.25 -1.64 -12.06
N ARG A 117 33.82 -0.66 -12.88
CA ARG A 117 33.46 0.67 -12.36
C ARG A 117 32.35 0.60 -11.31
N TRP A 118 31.24 -0.08 -11.67
CA TRP A 118 30.12 -0.28 -10.76
C TRP A 118 30.47 -1.11 -9.53
N ALA A 119 31.36 -2.09 -9.66
CA ALA A 119 31.84 -2.84 -8.51
C ALA A 119 32.63 -1.95 -7.54
N THR A 120 33.52 -1.09 -8.05
CA THR A 120 34.27 -0.12 -7.23
C THR A 120 33.36 0.87 -6.54
N ASP A 121 32.35 1.40 -7.24
CA ASP A 121 31.37 2.32 -6.65
C ASP A 121 30.63 1.65 -5.49
N CYS A 122 30.14 0.41 -5.67
CA CYS A 122 29.45 -0.35 -4.61
C CYS A 122 30.34 -0.61 -3.38
N TYR A 123 31.62 -1.00 -3.58
CA TYR A 123 32.52 -1.22 -2.44
C TYR A 123 32.85 0.09 -1.71
N SER A 124 33.01 1.19 -2.44
CA SER A 124 33.30 2.49 -1.82
C SER A 124 32.11 2.98 -1.01
N GLU A 125 30.89 2.82 -1.52
CA GLU A 125 29.65 3.17 -0.81
C GLU A 125 29.50 2.37 0.50
N GLY A 126 29.77 1.06 0.47
CA GLY A 126 29.75 0.23 1.68
C GLY A 126 30.83 0.59 2.71
N GLU A 127 31.97 1.15 2.29
CA GLU A 127 33.00 1.65 3.22
C GLU A 127 32.59 2.98 3.87
N TYR A 128 31.91 3.87 3.13
CA TYR A 128 31.40 5.14 3.67
C TYR A 128 30.25 4.92 4.66
N GLU A 129 29.43 3.88 4.48
CA GLU A 129 28.35 3.53 5.40
C GLU A 129 28.84 2.91 6.71
N LEU A 130 30.12 2.51 6.84
CA LEU A 130 30.68 1.96 8.07
C LEU A 130 31.43 2.97 8.95
N LEU A 131 31.59 4.22 8.48
CA LEU A 131 32.38 5.30 9.11
C LEU A 131 31.50 6.34 9.79
#